data_AF-A0A9P9PUM8-F1
#
_entry.id   AF-A0A9P9PUM8-F1
#
_cell.length_a   1.000
_cell.length_b   1.000
_cell.length_c   1.000
_cell.angle_alpha   90.00
_cell.angle_beta   90.00
_cell.angle_gamma   90.00
#
_symmetry.space_group_name_H-M   'P 1'
#
loop_
_entity.id
_entity.type
_entity.pdbx_description
1 polymer ?
#
loop_
_entity_poly.entity_id
_entity_poly.type
_entity_poly.pdbx_seq_one_letter_code
_entity_poly.pdbx_strand_id
1 'polypeptide(L)'
;MLQSRARAEESRLDVERRLKYLGAARVSLDVLRLYWDGTNVRREPSRQHVEILAECFHKEGCHRLKLHNHVPAKISQDCLDSALRNSSVSAHQLLNGVPELTFPDDYKLDYLHGLHRIEAAREFLSETDKWWTVDLYLSDLDTNLETCLIEEYSNEEEPSDGEVYRKIRQYKDNFIFRQRWRARLKKTRARDMTTLLRNEELTEAFDSLLPIYGLWDGMMLTTIHKITPMKCPELITNYLERIKEFYSDLVEGDEHAMQKIDPATVKAIELRAPRASTKDAKFLYSEIHGGRIFSAFSDPEREEIWRRLQTFEGLVPSLYTFFHDILYLELLTDSVRWLTRIPKNKSLIEALQKRFTGVNQENGLIRIQRTEGTFVHREGNRADQIDYGIRQLFAFAMREYPSMPREPKEEDLLQQPRAHAVPSVLHCFADLASDLGFASDEITALKQLGTDARRTYPRSRPILVTSGPGVALSVRCGKPRCRSSKTDRNLLFIDHLHDTRQDQGDGITSFFVRKSVYLAFFGRPSRMGTPTMDNDMED
;
A
#
# COMPACT_ATOMS: atom_id res chain seq x y z
N MET A 1 31.04 12.80 15.24
CA MET A 1 29.77 13.55 15.44
C MET A 1 28.57 12.66 15.70
N LEU A 2 28.29 11.63 14.88
CA LEU A 2 27.18 10.69 15.12
C LEU A 2 27.32 9.92 16.44
N GLN A 3 28.47 9.30 16.67
CA GLN A 3 28.74 8.52 17.88
C GLN A 3 28.78 9.37 19.16
N SER A 4 29.23 10.63 19.06
CA SER A 4 29.24 11.56 20.19
C SER A 4 27.82 12.01 20.57
N ARG A 5 26.94 12.25 19.58
CA ARG A 5 25.51 12.55 19.83
C ARG A 5 24.77 11.33 20.39
N ALA A 6 25.03 10.14 19.83
CA ALA A 6 24.45 8.90 20.33
C ALA A 6 24.84 8.64 21.79
N ARG A 7 26.12 8.78 22.15
CA ARG A 7 26.60 8.63 23.53
C ARG A 7 25.98 9.65 24.49
N ALA A 8 25.86 10.91 24.08
CA ALA A 8 25.27 11.94 24.92
C ALA A 8 23.80 11.65 25.24
N GLU A 9 23.03 11.22 24.23
CA GLU A 9 21.62 10.85 24.42
C GLU A 9 21.48 9.54 25.21
N GLU A 10 22.34 8.54 24.97
CA GLU A 10 22.39 7.31 25.74
C GLU A 10 22.68 7.59 27.23
N SER A 11 23.65 8.46 27.54
CA SER A 11 23.92 8.90 28.90
C SER A 11 22.74 9.65 29.53
N ARG A 12 22.07 10.53 28.78
CA ARG A 12 20.86 11.22 29.27
C ARG A 12 19.75 10.24 29.62
N LEU A 13 19.48 9.29 28.73
CA LEU A 13 18.45 8.26 28.89
C LEU A 13 18.79 7.26 30.00
N ASP A 14 20.07 6.89 30.18
CA ASP A 14 20.49 6.00 31.26
C ASP A 14 20.34 6.66 32.64
N VAL A 15 20.70 7.94 32.76
CA VAL A 15 20.47 8.72 33.99
C VAL A 15 18.98 8.76 34.31
N GLU A 16 18.15 9.05 33.33
CA GLU A 16 16.71 9.11 33.53
C GLU A 16 16.10 7.73 33.84
N ARG A 17 16.53 6.68 33.12
CA ARG A 17 16.11 5.29 33.36
C ARG A 17 16.38 4.90 34.80
N ARG A 18 17.56 5.23 35.34
CA ARG A 18 17.91 4.95 36.74
C ARG A 18 17.09 5.75 37.74
N LEU A 19 16.72 6.98 37.40
CA LEU A 19 15.88 7.83 38.25
C LEU A 19 14.41 7.37 38.29
N LYS A 20 13.90 6.88 37.17
CA LYS A 20 12.48 6.49 37.02
C LYS A 20 12.21 5.03 37.33
N TYR A 21 13.24 4.19 37.38
CA TYR A 21 13.12 2.77 37.68
C TYR A 21 12.85 2.52 39.17
N LEU A 22 11.79 1.76 39.44
CA LEU A 22 11.29 1.48 40.79
C LEU A 22 11.66 0.08 41.29
N GLY A 23 12.17 -0.79 40.41
CA GLY A 23 12.47 -2.19 40.70
C GLY A 23 11.61 -3.18 39.91
N ALA A 24 11.80 -4.47 40.18
CA ALA A 24 11.09 -5.55 39.50
C ALA A 24 10.10 -6.24 40.44
N ALA A 25 8.98 -6.70 39.89
CA ALA A 25 7.93 -7.39 40.65
C ALA A 25 7.31 -8.55 39.86
N ARG A 26 6.75 -9.53 40.58
CA ARG A 26 5.85 -10.53 40.01
C ARG A 26 4.43 -9.97 40.01
N VAL A 27 3.82 -9.90 38.84
CA VAL A 27 2.47 -9.35 38.64
C VAL A 27 1.61 -10.38 37.92
N SER A 28 0.36 -10.51 38.36
CA SER A 28 -0.62 -11.37 37.67
C SER A 28 -0.84 -10.91 36.23
N LEU A 29 -0.91 -11.88 35.30
CA LEU A 29 -1.20 -11.62 33.89
C LEU A 29 -2.57 -10.93 33.69
N ASP A 30 -3.52 -11.15 34.60
CA ASP A 30 -4.87 -10.59 34.52
C ASP A 30 -4.88 -9.08 34.77
N VAL A 31 -3.88 -8.56 35.48
CA VAL A 31 -3.71 -7.13 35.75
C VAL A 31 -3.02 -6.43 34.58
N LEU A 32 -2.27 -7.15 33.73
CA LEU A 32 -1.48 -6.56 32.66
C LEU A 32 -2.32 -6.16 31.45
N ARG A 33 -2.13 -4.93 30.98
CA ARG A 33 -2.72 -4.38 29.76
C ARG A 33 -1.64 -3.75 28.88
N LEU A 34 -1.67 -4.03 27.58
CA LEU A 34 -0.73 -3.40 26.64
C LEU A 34 -1.03 -1.89 26.59
N TYR A 35 0.01 -1.08 26.82
CA TYR A 35 -0.06 0.36 26.72
C TYR A 35 -0.37 0.80 25.28
N TRP A 36 -1.22 1.81 25.15
CA TRP A 36 -1.61 2.41 23.88
C TRP A 36 -1.63 3.93 24.00
N ASP A 37 -0.77 4.60 23.25
CA ASP A 37 -0.66 6.06 23.19
C ASP A 37 -1.43 6.69 22.01
N GLY A 38 -2.11 5.88 21.20
CA GLY A 38 -2.76 6.32 19.98
C GLY A 38 -1.84 6.44 18.76
N THR A 39 -0.52 6.26 18.92
CA THR A 39 0.45 6.49 17.82
C THR A 39 1.27 5.26 17.43
N ASN A 40 1.49 4.33 18.37
CA ASN A 40 2.15 3.07 18.08
C ASN A 40 1.23 2.12 17.29
N VAL A 41 1.69 0.91 16.96
CA VAL A 41 0.80 -0.10 16.36
C VAL A 41 0.11 -0.83 17.49
N ARG A 42 -1.22 -0.93 17.50
CA ARG A 42 -1.93 -1.86 18.38
C ARG A 42 -1.67 -3.21 17.76
N ARG A 43 -0.46 -3.75 18.00
CA ARG A 43 -0.04 -5.00 17.38
C ARG A 43 -1.03 -6.02 17.89
N GLU A 44 -1.83 -6.59 17.00
CA GLU A 44 -2.48 -7.84 17.35
C GLU A 44 -1.36 -8.87 17.48
N PRO A 45 -1.40 -9.73 18.52
CA PRO A 45 -0.36 -10.72 18.70
C PRO A 45 -0.33 -11.63 17.46
N SER A 46 0.85 -11.75 16.83
CA SER A 46 1.05 -12.71 15.76
C SER A 46 0.86 -14.11 16.33
N ARG A 47 -0.20 -14.78 15.89
CA ARG A 47 -0.51 -16.15 16.34
C ARG A 47 0.66 -17.10 16.11
N GLN A 48 1.36 -16.97 15.00
CA GLN A 48 2.55 -17.77 14.70
C GLN A 48 3.67 -17.53 15.72
N HIS A 49 3.93 -16.28 16.12
CA HIS A 49 4.97 -15.97 17.12
C HIS A 49 4.56 -16.40 18.53
N VAL A 50 3.28 -16.26 18.87
CA VAL A 50 2.71 -16.78 20.13
C VAL A 50 2.88 -18.29 20.19
N GLU A 51 2.53 -19.02 19.13
CA GLU A 51 2.69 -20.48 19.04
C GLU A 51 4.16 -20.91 19.14
N ILE A 52 5.09 -20.22 18.46
CA ILE A 52 6.53 -20.49 18.56
C ILE A 52 7.03 -20.26 19.99
N LEU A 53 6.63 -19.16 20.64
CA LEU A 53 7.04 -18.87 22.02
C LEU A 53 6.44 -19.88 23.00
N ALA A 54 5.18 -20.28 22.81
CA ALA A 54 4.54 -21.33 23.60
C ALA A 54 5.26 -22.68 23.43
N GLU A 55 5.68 -23.05 22.21
CA GLU A 55 6.52 -24.22 21.98
C GLU A 55 7.88 -24.12 22.67
N CYS A 56 8.53 -22.95 22.65
CA CYS A 56 9.77 -22.72 23.37
C CYS A 56 9.57 -22.86 24.89
N PHE A 57 8.47 -22.35 25.43
CA PHE A 57 8.12 -22.55 26.85
C PHE A 57 7.91 -24.02 27.19
N HIS A 58 7.37 -24.81 26.26
CA HIS A 58 7.21 -26.25 26.43
C HIS A 58 8.55 -27.00 26.41
N LYS A 59 9.47 -26.63 25.51
CA LYS A 59 10.76 -27.33 25.31
C LYS A 59 11.82 -26.95 26.35
N GLU A 60 11.92 -25.67 26.68
CA GLU A 60 13.00 -25.12 27.52
C GLU A 60 12.52 -24.64 28.90
N GLY A 61 11.20 -24.54 29.10
CA GLY A 61 10.60 -23.97 30.30
C GLY A 61 10.42 -22.45 30.21
N CYS A 62 9.53 -21.91 31.06
CA CYS A 62 9.22 -20.48 31.09
C CYS A 62 10.18 -19.71 32.01
N HIS A 63 11.25 -19.15 31.45
CA HIS A 63 12.32 -18.48 32.20
C HIS A 63 12.00 -17.02 32.59
N ARG A 64 10.95 -16.81 33.38
CA ARG A 64 10.40 -15.49 33.76
C ARG A 64 11.34 -14.60 34.58
N LEU A 65 12.34 -15.18 35.23
CA LEU A 65 13.32 -14.46 36.07
C LEU A 65 14.56 -13.96 35.30
N LYS A 66 14.71 -14.34 34.02
CA LYS A 66 15.82 -13.83 33.22
C LYS A 66 15.49 -12.40 32.80
N LEU A 67 16.41 -11.47 33.05
CA LEU A 67 16.27 -10.04 32.73
C LEU A 67 15.72 -9.75 31.32
N HIS A 68 16.16 -10.50 30.30
CA HIS A 68 15.68 -10.30 28.92
C HIS A 68 14.22 -10.68 28.69
N ASN A 69 13.60 -11.42 29.62
CA ASN A 69 12.19 -11.80 29.60
C ASN A 69 11.30 -10.88 30.43
N HIS A 70 11.87 -9.92 31.16
CA HIS A 70 11.09 -8.94 31.91
C HIS A 70 10.33 -8.02 30.97
N VAL A 71 9.22 -7.48 31.45
CA VAL A 71 8.37 -6.56 30.70
C VAL A 71 8.33 -5.20 31.41
N PRO A 72 8.70 -4.10 30.74
CA PRO A 72 8.62 -2.76 31.35
C PRO A 72 7.17 -2.30 31.47
N ALA A 73 6.79 -1.70 32.61
CA ALA A 73 5.45 -1.14 32.83
C ALA A 73 5.47 0.21 33.54
N LYS A 74 4.44 1.02 33.28
CA LYS A 74 4.25 2.35 33.89
C LYS A 74 3.29 2.27 35.06
N ILE A 75 3.65 2.88 36.17
CA ILE A 75 2.83 2.96 37.38
C ILE A 75 2.90 4.37 37.97
N SER A 76 1.78 4.90 38.46
CA SER A 76 1.77 6.16 39.22
C SER A 76 2.23 5.93 40.66
N GLN A 77 2.75 6.97 41.31
CA GLN A 77 3.23 6.86 42.69
C GLN A 77 2.11 6.38 43.64
N ASP A 78 0.89 6.91 43.50
CA ASP A 78 -0.25 6.55 44.35
C ASP A 78 -0.64 5.06 44.21
N CYS A 79 -0.56 4.54 42.97
CA CYS A 79 -0.84 3.13 42.69
C CYS A 79 0.26 2.23 43.24
N LEU A 80 1.53 2.63 43.11
CA LEU A 80 2.67 1.91 43.68
C LEU A 80 2.54 1.81 45.20
N ASP A 81 2.28 2.93 45.87
CA ASP A 81 2.14 2.97 47.33
C ASP A 81 1.00 2.07 47.82
N SER A 82 -0.09 2.01 47.05
CA SER A 82 -1.23 1.14 47.34
C SER A 82 -0.89 -0.33 47.14
N ALA A 83 -0.20 -0.68 46.05
CA ALA A 83 0.27 -2.05 45.79
C ALA A 83 1.27 -2.54 46.84
N LEU A 84 2.20 -1.68 47.28
CA LEU A 84 3.15 -1.97 48.35
C LEU A 84 2.46 -2.25 49.68
N ARG A 85 1.47 -1.42 50.07
CA ARG A 85 0.67 -1.62 51.28
C ARG A 85 -0.12 -2.93 51.24
N ASN A 86 -0.81 -3.20 50.13
CA ASN A 86 -1.63 -4.42 49.99
C ASN A 86 -0.79 -5.69 50.04
N SER A 87 0.44 -5.63 49.52
CA SER A 87 1.32 -6.78 49.41
C SER A 87 2.24 -6.94 50.62
N SER A 88 2.24 -6.00 51.57
CA SER A 88 3.22 -5.92 52.67
C SER A 88 4.67 -5.95 52.19
N VAL A 89 4.94 -5.28 51.07
CA VAL A 89 6.26 -5.21 50.41
C VAL A 89 6.83 -3.80 50.58
N SER A 90 8.14 -3.71 50.78
CA SER A 90 8.86 -2.42 50.81
C SER A 90 9.49 -2.10 49.46
N ALA A 91 9.67 -0.82 49.15
CA ALA A 91 10.34 -0.38 47.92
C ALA A 91 11.76 -0.96 47.77
N HIS A 92 12.47 -1.18 48.89
CA HIS A 92 13.79 -1.81 48.88
C HIS A 92 13.76 -3.26 48.37
N GLN A 93 12.66 -4.00 48.59
CA GLN A 93 12.53 -5.37 48.09
C GLN A 93 12.32 -5.41 46.57
N LEU A 94 11.71 -4.38 45.97
CA LEU A 94 11.59 -4.27 44.51
C LEU A 94 12.94 -4.06 43.83
N LEU A 95 13.86 -3.32 44.46
CA LEU A 95 15.18 -3.05 43.89
C LEU A 95 16.15 -4.25 43.99
N ASN A 96 15.94 -5.13 44.96
CA ASN A 96 16.86 -6.23 45.29
C ASN A 96 16.29 -7.63 45.02
N GLY A 97 15.07 -7.72 44.52
CA GLY A 97 14.38 -8.98 44.27
C GLY A 97 13.18 -8.80 43.35
N VAL A 98 12.31 -9.80 43.34
CA VAL A 98 11.07 -9.82 42.54
C VAL A 98 9.89 -10.23 43.44
N PRO A 99 9.52 -9.40 44.43
CA PRO A 99 8.38 -9.67 45.28
C PRO A 99 7.09 -9.67 44.46
N GLU A 100 6.03 -10.28 45.00
CA GLU A 100 4.72 -10.30 44.35
C GLU A 100 3.92 -9.08 44.74
N LEU A 101 3.38 -8.39 43.73
CA LEU A 101 2.53 -7.23 43.93
C LEU A 101 1.09 -7.57 43.59
N THR A 102 0.21 -7.34 44.56
CA THR A 102 -1.23 -7.51 44.42
C THR A 102 -1.87 -6.15 44.15
N PHE A 103 -2.62 -6.09 43.06
CA PHE A 103 -3.38 -4.91 42.64
C PHE A 103 -4.88 -5.15 42.90
N PRO A 104 -5.68 -4.08 43.07
CA PRO A 104 -7.14 -4.19 43.08
C PRO A 104 -7.67 -4.87 41.80
N ASP A 105 -8.77 -5.61 41.91
CA ASP A 105 -9.33 -6.42 40.80
C ASP A 105 -9.71 -5.58 39.56
N ASP A 106 -10.06 -4.31 39.76
CA ASP A 106 -10.43 -3.34 38.72
C ASP A 106 -9.23 -2.61 38.11
N TYR A 107 -8.04 -2.72 38.72
CA TYR A 107 -6.85 -2.03 38.25
C TYR A 107 -6.21 -2.76 37.07
N LYS A 108 -5.69 -1.99 36.11
CA LYS A 108 -4.88 -2.48 35.00
C LYS A 108 -3.54 -1.75 34.95
N LEU A 109 -2.47 -2.53 34.97
CA LEU A 109 -1.10 -2.05 34.86
C LEU A 109 -0.68 -2.02 33.39
N ASP A 110 -0.31 -0.84 32.91
CA ASP A 110 0.05 -0.63 31.52
C ASP A 110 1.52 -1.01 31.27
N TYR A 111 1.71 -2.09 30.51
CA TYR A 111 3.03 -2.52 30.08
C TYR A 111 3.39 -1.99 28.69
N LEU A 112 4.67 -1.66 28.49
CA LEU A 112 5.17 -0.94 27.31
C LEU A 112 5.64 -1.87 26.19
N HIS A 113 6.04 -3.10 26.50
CA HIS A 113 6.54 -4.08 25.53
C HIS A 113 6.26 -5.52 25.99
N GLY A 114 6.34 -6.50 25.08
CA GLY A 114 6.34 -7.92 25.44
C GLY A 114 5.04 -8.64 25.13
N LEU A 115 4.20 -8.05 24.26
CA LEU A 115 2.89 -8.57 23.88
C LEU A 115 2.90 -10.09 23.59
N HIS A 116 3.74 -10.56 22.66
CA HIS A 116 3.76 -11.98 22.29
C HIS A 116 4.15 -12.90 23.46
N ARG A 117 5.01 -12.43 24.38
CA ARG A 117 5.38 -13.20 25.58
C ARG A 117 4.23 -13.28 26.56
N ILE A 118 3.56 -12.15 26.80
CA ILE A 118 2.40 -12.08 27.69
C ILE A 118 1.27 -12.95 27.15
N GLU A 119 0.96 -12.88 25.86
CA GLU A 119 -0.08 -13.70 25.24
C GLU A 119 0.29 -15.19 25.21
N ALA A 120 1.53 -15.55 24.85
CA ALA A 120 2.00 -16.94 24.96
C ALA A 120 1.96 -17.45 26.41
N ALA A 121 2.26 -16.60 27.39
CA ALA A 121 2.16 -16.94 28.80
C ALA A 121 0.71 -17.14 29.25
N ARG A 122 -0.24 -16.33 28.76
CA ARG A 122 -1.67 -16.51 29.02
C ARG A 122 -2.19 -17.84 28.49
N GLU A 123 -1.73 -18.27 27.32
CA GLU A 123 -2.14 -19.55 26.71
C GLU A 123 -1.47 -20.77 27.35
N PHE A 124 -0.20 -20.62 27.79
CA PHE A 124 0.61 -21.76 28.24
C PHE A 124 0.55 -22.02 29.76
N LEU A 125 0.47 -20.97 30.60
CA LEU A 125 0.59 -21.12 32.05
C LEU A 125 -0.71 -21.59 32.70
N SER A 126 -0.60 -22.44 33.72
CA SER A 126 -1.75 -22.86 34.55
C SER A 126 -2.26 -21.72 35.42
N GLU A 127 -3.52 -21.78 35.85
CA GLU A 127 -4.17 -20.74 36.68
C GLU A 127 -3.37 -20.37 37.94
N THR A 128 -2.66 -21.33 38.53
CA THR A 128 -1.83 -21.10 39.73
C THR A 128 -0.51 -20.39 39.44
N ASP A 129 -0.12 -20.28 38.17
CA ASP A 129 1.17 -19.77 37.71
C ASP A 129 1.04 -18.56 36.77
N LYS A 130 -0.14 -17.94 36.64
CA LYS A 130 -0.40 -16.79 35.74
C LYS A 130 0.22 -15.48 36.23
N TRP A 131 1.54 -15.44 36.33
CA TRP A 131 2.29 -14.23 36.66
C TRP A 131 3.48 -14.03 35.71
N TRP A 132 3.90 -12.77 35.57
CA TRP A 132 5.08 -12.36 34.82
C TRP A 132 5.96 -11.39 35.63
N THR A 133 7.25 -11.34 35.32
CA THR A 133 8.16 -10.37 35.95
C THR A 133 8.11 -9.04 35.21
N VAL A 134 7.81 -7.98 35.94
CA VAL A 134 7.57 -6.64 35.41
C VAL A 134 8.57 -5.66 36.01
N ASP A 135 9.25 -4.90 35.14
CA ASP A 135 10.14 -3.82 35.52
C ASP A 135 9.31 -2.53 35.63
N LEU A 136 9.17 -1.99 36.85
CA LEU A 136 8.28 -0.86 37.13
C LEU A 136 8.98 0.48 36.91
N TYR A 137 8.30 1.38 36.21
CA TYR A 137 8.73 2.74 35.96
C TYR A 137 7.66 3.75 36.39
N LEU A 138 8.07 4.89 36.93
CA LEU A 138 7.14 5.99 37.21
C LEU A 138 6.46 6.48 35.94
N SER A 139 5.17 6.80 36.03
CA SER A 139 4.34 7.16 34.87
C SER A 139 4.76 8.45 34.14
N ASP A 140 5.55 9.32 34.78
CA ASP A 140 6.04 10.60 34.26
C ASP A 140 7.40 10.46 33.53
N LEU A 141 7.48 9.48 32.63
CA LEU A 141 8.65 9.24 31.78
C LEU A 141 8.84 10.38 30.76
N ASP A 142 10.09 10.73 30.45
CA ASP A 142 10.42 11.48 29.24
C ASP A 142 9.97 10.70 28.01
N THR A 143 9.49 11.43 27.00
CA THR A 143 8.98 10.85 25.76
C THR A 143 10.02 9.98 25.06
N ASN A 144 11.31 10.34 25.14
CA ASN A 144 12.36 9.54 24.54
C ASN A 144 12.63 8.24 25.34
N LEU A 145 12.57 8.28 26.67
CA LEU A 145 12.73 7.06 27.50
C LEU A 145 11.56 6.10 27.30
N GLU A 146 10.33 6.61 27.29
CA GLU A 146 9.14 5.80 26.99
C GLU A 146 9.22 5.17 25.60
N THR A 147 9.58 5.94 24.58
CA THR A 147 9.82 5.42 23.21
C THR A 147 10.91 4.35 23.22
N CYS A 148 12.01 4.57 23.95
CA CYS A 148 13.07 3.59 24.07
C CYS A 148 12.58 2.28 24.66
N LEU A 149 11.81 2.31 25.76
CA LEU A 149 11.26 1.11 26.43
C LEU A 149 10.26 0.36 25.55
N ILE A 150 9.41 1.09 24.81
CA ILE A 150 8.48 0.49 23.85
C ILE A 150 9.25 -0.21 22.71
N GLU A 151 10.32 0.40 22.21
CA GLU A 151 11.06 -0.07 21.03
C GLU A 151 12.29 -0.96 21.32
N GLU A 152 12.71 -1.11 22.59
CA GLU A 152 13.96 -1.78 23.02
C GLU A 152 14.07 -3.22 22.52
N TYR A 153 12.93 -3.93 22.55
CA TYR A 153 12.83 -5.34 22.18
C TYR A 153 11.96 -5.58 20.94
N SER A 154 11.61 -4.53 20.17
CA SER A 154 11.02 -4.71 18.82
C SER A 154 11.99 -5.35 17.81
N ASN A 155 13.17 -5.80 18.25
CA ASN A 155 14.15 -6.50 17.41
C ASN A 155 13.83 -8.00 17.25
N GLU A 156 12.81 -8.52 17.93
CA GLU A 156 12.42 -9.94 17.87
C GLU A 156 11.73 -10.32 16.55
N GLU A 157 11.11 -9.35 15.88
CA GLU A 157 10.46 -9.52 14.58
C GLU A 157 11.01 -8.44 13.62
N GLU A 158 11.40 -8.84 12.41
CA GLU A 158 11.83 -7.86 11.40
C GLU A 158 10.62 -6.97 11.04
N PRO A 159 10.70 -5.64 11.23
CA PRO A 159 9.57 -4.76 10.96
C PRO A 159 9.26 -4.75 9.46
N SER A 160 7.98 -4.58 9.13
CA SER A 160 7.54 -4.45 7.74
C SER A 160 8.14 -3.19 7.10
N ASP A 161 8.26 -3.21 5.76
CA ASP A 161 8.76 -2.07 5.00
C ASP A 161 7.97 -0.78 5.30
N GLY A 162 6.65 -0.90 5.51
CA GLY A 162 5.78 0.22 5.85
C GLY A 162 5.88 0.68 7.30
N GLU A 163 6.07 -0.25 8.26
CA GLU A 163 6.33 0.13 9.65
C GLU A 163 7.61 0.98 9.74
N VAL A 164 8.67 0.54 9.06
CA VAL A 164 9.92 1.31 9.01
C VAL A 164 9.71 2.69 8.39
N TYR A 165 8.94 2.78 7.29
CA TYR A 165 8.61 4.07 6.68
C TYR A 165 7.90 4.99 7.67
N ARG A 166 6.77 4.54 8.26
CA ARG A 166 5.97 5.33 9.21
C ARG A 166 6.80 5.84 10.37
N LYS A 167 7.64 4.98 10.97
CA LYS A 167 8.50 5.36 12.09
C LYS A 167 9.56 6.38 11.71
N ILE A 168 10.16 6.25 10.52
CA ILE A 168 11.09 7.28 10.00
C ILE A 168 10.39 8.63 9.79
N ARG A 169 9.11 8.63 9.38
CA ARG A 169 8.30 9.84 9.23
C ARG A 169 7.84 10.42 10.57
N GLN A 170 7.41 9.59 11.52
CA GLN A 170 7.05 9.98 12.88
C GLN A 170 8.23 10.70 13.57
N TYR A 171 9.43 10.13 13.48
CA TYR A 171 10.64 10.70 14.09
C TYR A 171 11.34 11.70 13.17
N LYS A 172 10.61 12.50 12.39
CA LYS A 172 11.25 13.43 11.46
C LYS A 172 12.13 14.47 12.18
N ASP A 173 11.73 14.88 13.37
CA ASP A 173 12.47 15.88 14.14
C ASP A 173 13.42 15.24 15.18
N ASN A 174 13.28 13.92 15.43
CA ASN A 174 14.17 13.17 16.32
C ASN A 174 15.23 12.38 15.52
N PHE A 175 16.42 12.99 15.38
CA PHE A 175 17.53 12.40 14.61
C PHE A 175 17.93 11.01 15.10
N ILE A 176 17.96 10.75 16.42
CA ILE A 176 18.46 9.50 16.98
C ILE A 176 17.51 8.35 16.64
N PHE A 177 16.20 8.50 16.92
CA PHE A 177 15.22 7.47 16.58
C PHE A 177 15.10 7.26 15.08
N ARG A 178 15.15 8.34 14.29
CA ARG A 178 15.16 8.22 12.84
C ARG A 178 16.35 7.39 12.34
N GLN A 179 17.54 7.60 12.88
CA GLN A 179 18.73 6.81 12.51
C GLN A 179 18.63 5.37 13.01
N ARG A 180 18.05 5.13 14.19
CA ARG A 180 17.79 3.78 14.72
C ARG A 180 16.92 2.97 13.77
N TRP A 181 15.81 3.54 13.31
CA TRP A 181 14.92 2.89 12.35
C TRP A 181 15.55 2.74 10.96
N ARG A 182 16.34 3.73 10.51
CA ARG A 182 17.12 3.59 9.26
C ARG A 182 18.14 2.46 9.31
N ALA A 183 18.78 2.23 10.46
CA ALA A 183 19.77 1.18 10.63
C ALA A 183 19.19 -0.25 10.52
N ARG A 184 17.86 -0.40 10.69
CA ARG A 184 17.15 -1.68 10.49
C ARG A 184 17.05 -2.08 9.01
N LEU A 185 17.18 -1.13 8.08
CA LEU A 185 17.11 -1.39 6.64
C LEU A 185 18.43 -1.99 6.14
N LYS A 186 18.37 -3.19 5.56
CA LYS A 186 19.52 -3.88 4.98
C LYS A 186 19.62 -3.65 3.46
N LYS A 187 20.86 -3.51 2.95
CA LYS A 187 21.21 -3.55 1.52
C LYS A 187 20.34 -2.60 0.65
N THR A 188 19.56 -3.19 -0.26
CA THR A 188 18.74 -2.49 -1.27
C THR A 188 17.65 -1.65 -0.64
N ARG A 189 17.03 -2.09 0.47
CA ARG A 189 15.95 -1.34 1.14
C ARG A 189 16.43 0.01 1.68
N ALA A 190 17.64 0.09 2.22
CA ALA A 190 18.19 1.34 2.73
C ALA A 190 18.43 2.36 1.61
N ARG A 191 18.95 1.89 0.47
CA ARG A 191 19.11 2.70 -0.74
C ARG A 191 17.76 3.17 -1.26
N ASP A 192 16.81 2.26 -1.38
CA ASP A 192 15.49 2.52 -1.93
C ASP A 192 14.70 3.49 -1.04
N MET A 193 14.76 3.35 0.29
CA MET A 193 14.25 4.34 1.26
C MET A 193 14.91 5.71 1.09
N THR A 194 16.23 5.75 0.90
CA THR A 194 16.94 7.02 0.68
C THR A 194 16.51 7.69 -0.62
N THR A 195 16.32 6.91 -1.70
CA THR A 195 15.81 7.39 -2.98
C THR A 195 14.39 7.94 -2.85
N LEU A 196 13.51 7.22 -2.14
CA LEU A 196 12.15 7.67 -1.85
C LEU A 196 12.15 9.03 -1.15
N LEU A 197 12.84 9.13 -0.02
CA LEU A 197 12.87 10.34 0.82
C LEU A 197 13.59 11.54 0.18
N ARG A 198 14.32 11.33 -0.93
CA ARG A 198 14.91 12.41 -1.73
C ARG A 198 13.96 12.96 -2.78
N ASN A 199 12.92 12.23 -3.11
CA ASN A 199 11.87 12.67 -4.01
C ASN A 199 10.74 13.29 -3.17
N GLU A 200 10.69 14.62 -3.10
CA GLU A 200 9.75 15.36 -2.26
C GLU A 200 8.30 15.09 -2.65
N GLU A 201 7.97 15.18 -3.94
CA GLU A 201 6.61 14.93 -4.47
C GLU A 201 6.13 13.51 -4.16
N LEU A 202 6.98 12.51 -4.40
CA LEU A 202 6.61 11.13 -4.11
C LEU A 202 6.51 10.89 -2.59
N THR A 203 7.39 11.48 -1.79
CA THR A 203 7.33 11.38 -0.33
C THR A 203 6.05 11.99 0.21
N GLU A 204 5.63 13.15 -0.31
CA GLU A 204 4.39 13.81 0.06
C GLU A 204 3.16 12.96 -0.30
N ALA A 205 3.17 12.33 -1.48
CA ALA A 205 2.11 11.42 -1.90
C ALA A 205 2.01 10.15 -1.04
N PHE A 206 3.11 9.63 -0.49
CA PHE A 206 3.07 8.55 0.50
C PHE A 206 2.69 9.06 1.90
N ASP A 207 3.17 10.23 2.28
CA ASP A 207 2.89 10.83 3.58
C ASP A 207 1.39 11.15 3.75
N SER A 208 0.69 11.48 2.65
CA SER A 208 -0.76 11.70 2.66
C SER A 208 -1.57 10.44 3.06
N LEU A 209 -0.96 9.25 3.00
CA LEU A 209 -1.55 7.97 3.40
C LEU A 209 -1.22 7.58 4.85
N LEU A 210 -0.40 8.35 5.58
CA LEU A 210 -0.03 8.06 6.96
C LEU A 210 -1.22 7.91 7.93
N PRO A 211 -2.34 8.66 7.77
CA PRO A 211 -3.52 8.51 8.63
C PRO A 211 -4.20 7.13 8.51
N ILE A 212 -4.04 6.43 7.39
CA ILE A 212 -4.70 5.14 7.14
C ILE A 212 -3.74 4.01 7.54
N TYR A 213 -3.82 3.62 8.81
CA TYR A 213 -2.85 2.71 9.40
C TYR A 213 -2.76 1.36 8.66
N GLY A 214 -3.89 0.76 8.31
CA GLY A 214 -3.96 -0.57 7.71
C GLY A 214 -3.29 -0.71 6.35
N LEU A 215 -2.99 0.38 5.64
CA LEU A 215 -2.35 0.34 4.32
C LEU A 215 -0.89 -0.13 4.36
N TRP A 216 -0.19 0.14 5.46
CA TRP A 216 1.27 0.12 5.49
C TRP A 216 1.87 -1.29 5.46
N ASP A 217 1.11 -2.32 5.80
CA ASP A 217 1.52 -3.72 5.59
C ASP A 217 1.66 -4.08 4.10
N GLY A 218 1.04 -3.32 3.20
CA GLY A 218 1.17 -3.48 1.76
C GLY A 218 2.42 -2.83 1.16
N MET A 219 3.25 -2.12 1.95
CA MET A 219 4.39 -1.40 1.42
C MET A 219 5.52 -2.32 0.96
N MET A 220 6.11 -2.04 -0.20
CA MET A 220 7.23 -2.80 -0.76
C MET A 220 8.38 -1.86 -1.14
N LEU A 221 9.30 -1.61 -0.20
CA LEU A 221 10.50 -0.80 -0.45
C LEU A 221 11.34 -1.38 -1.58
N THR A 222 11.32 -2.71 -1.73
CA THR A 222 12.00 -3.41 -2.81
C THR A 222 11.49 -3.08 -4.21
N THR A 223 10.37 -2.38 -4.38
CA THR A 223 9.86 -1.95 -5.70
C THR A 223 10.20 -0.49 -6.00
N ILE A 224 10.61 0.31 -5.01
CA ILE A 224 10.86 1.75 -5.16
C ILE A 224 11.93 2.05 -6.21
N HIS A 225 12.97 1.22 -6.32
CA HIS A 225 14.03 1.43 -7.33
C HIS A 225 13.50 1.38 -8.78
N LYS A 226 12.30 0.84 -9.03
CA LYS A 226 11.64 0.85 -10.34
C LYS A 226 10.86 2.12 -10.61
N ILE A 227 10.42 2.82 -9.55
CA ILE A 227 9.54 3.98 -9.64
C ILE A 227 10.25 5.18 -10.25
N THR A 228 11.40 5.59 -9.69
CA THR A 228 12.13 6.77 -10.18
C THR A 228 12.60 6.65 -11.63
N PRO A 229 13.15 5.51 -12.09
CA PRO A 229 13.56 5.36 -13.48
C PRO A 229 12.43 5.49 -14.50
N MET A 230 11.16 5.25 -14.14
CA MET A 230 10.01 5.41 -15.05
C MET A 230 9.81 6.86 -15.50
N LYS A 231 10.23 7.85 -14.68
CA LYS A 231 9.99 9.29 -14.91
C LYS A 231 8.53 9.61 -15.22
N CYS A 232 7.60 9.05 -14.47
CA CYS A 232 6.16 9.23 -14.69
C CYS A 232 5.43 9.56 -13.38
N PRO A 233 5.86 10.61 -12.64
CA PRO A 233 5.29 10.94 -11.33
C PRO A 233 3.77 11.13 -11.37
N GLU A 234 3.23 11.68 -12.47
CA GLU A 234 1.81 12.01 -12.59
C GLU A 234 0.88 10.81 -12.43
N LEU A 235 1.21 9.68 -13.07
CA LEU A 235 0.40 8.45 -12.95
C LEU A 235 0.60 7.79 -11.59
N ILE A 236 1.80 7.90 -11.02
CA ILE A 236 2.14 7.32 -9.72
C ILE A 236 1.38 8.05 -8.61
N THR A 237 1.43 9.39 -8.60
CA THR A 237 0.73 10.22 -7.61
C THR A 237 -0.78 10.09 -7.76
N ASN A 238 -1.32 10.00 -8.98
CA ASN A 238 -2.74 9.75 -9.20
C ASN A 238 -3.23 8.42 -8.57
N TYR A 239 -2.44 7.35 -8.65
CA TYR A 239 -2.79 6.09 -7.99
C TYR A 239 -2.79 6.23 -6.46
N LEU A 240 -1.77 6.88 -5.90
CA LEU A 240 -1.70 7.11 -4.45
C LEU A 240 -2.85 7.99 -3.94
N GLU A 241 -3.20 9.05 -4.67
CA GLU A 241 -4.37 9.88 -4.33
C GLU A 241 -5.66 9.07 -4.43
N ARG A 242 -5.80 8.19 -5.44
CA ARG A 242 -6.96 7.29 -5.55
C ARG A 242 -7.12 6.34 -4.36
N ILE A 243 -6.00 5.87 -3.79
CA ILE A 243 -6.03 5.10 -2.54
C ILE A 243 -6.58 5.99 -1.43
N LYS A 244 -6.03 7.18 -1.24
CA LYS A 244 -6.46 8.13 -0.22
C LYS A 244 -7.95 8.47 -0.33
N GLU A 245 -8.41 8.86 -1.52
CA GLU A 245 -9.80 9.16 -1.84
C GLU A 245 -10.72 8.01 -1.43
N PHE A 246 -10.38 6.77 -1.80
CA PHE A 246 -11.20 5.61 -1.47
C PHE A 246 -11.41 5.44 0.04
N TYR A 247 -10.33 5.50 0.83
CA TYR A 247 -10.42 5.33 2.28
C TYR A 247 -11.05 6.54 2.97
N SER A 248 -10.80 7.75 2.46
CA SER A 248 -11.42 8.97 2.93
C SER A 248 -12.94 8.93 2.71
N ASP A 249 -13.39 8.59 1.50
CA ASP A 249 -14.81 8.46 1.15
C ASP A 249 -15.51 7.40 2.01
N LEU A 250 -14.82 6.32 2.37
CA LEU A 250 -15.39 5.25 3.18
C LEU A 250 -15.83 5.73 4.58
N VAL A 251 -15.17 6.75 5.12
CA VAL A 251 -15.42 7.33 6.45
C VAL A 251 -15.69 8.84 6.41
N GLU A 252 -16.19 9.37 5.30
CA GLU A 252 -16.56 10.79 5.12
C GLU A 252 -15.45 11.79 5.44
N GLY A 253 -14.19 11.41 5.20
CA GLY A 253 -13.04 12.28 5.44
C GLY A 253 -12.64 12.44 6.90
N ASP A 254 -13.24 11.68 7.83
CA ASP A 254 -12.81 11.68 9.23
C ASP A 254 -11.43 11.02 9.38
N GLU A 255 -10.41 11.83 9.65
CA GLU A 255 -9.04 11.36 9.86
C GLU A 255 -8.89 10.43 11.07
N HIS A 256 -9.66 10.64 12.14
CA HIS A 256 -9.63 9.75 13.30
C HIS A 256 -10.28 8.41 12.97
N ALA A 257 -11.34 8.40 12.17
CA ALA A 257 -11.94 7.17 11.66
C ALA A 257 -10.97 6.42 10.74
N MET A 258 -10.22 7.11 9.87
CA MET A 258 -9.21 6.46 9.02
C MET A 258 -8.14 5.71 9.83
N GLN A 259 -7.75 6.23 11.00
CA GLN A 259 -6.78 5.59 11.89
C GLN A 259 -7.30 4.28 12.51
N LYS A 260 -8.63 4.11 12.62
CA LYS A 260 -9.25 2.88 13.13
C LYS A 260 -9.20 1.73 12.11
N ILE A 261 -8.87 2.00 10.85
CA ILE A 261 -8.80 0.98 9.79
C ILE A 261 -7.48 0.20 9.95
N ASP A 262 -7.60 -1.06 10.39
CA ASP A 262 -6.48 -1.94 10.68
C ASP A 262 -6.00 -2.73 9.42
N PRO A 263 -4.81 -3.35 9.48
CA PRO A 263 -4.25 -4.10 8.35
C PRO A 263 -5.06 -5.33 7.95
N ALA A 264 -5.68 -6.04 8.89
CA ALA A 264 -6.51 -7.20 8.59
C ALA A 264 -7.76 -6.78 7.79
N THR A 265 -8.36 -5.65 8.16
CA THR A 265 -9.44 -5.01 7.41
C THR A 265 -9.00 -4.68 5.98
N VAL A 266 -7.89 -3.94 5.81
CA VAL A 266 -7.35 -3.63 4.46
C VAL A 266 -7.11 -4.90 3.64
N LYS A 267 -6.51 -5.92 4.27
CA LYS A 267 -6.21 -7.19 3.62
C LYS A 267 -7.45 -7.95 3.16
N ALA A 268 -8.54 -7.86 3.91
CA ALA A 268 -9.79 -8.53 3.56
C ALA A 268 -10.53 -7.84 2.41
N ILE A 269 -10.43 -6.50 2.31
CA ILE A 269 -11.15 -5.71 1.32
C ILE A 269 -10.39 -5.47 0.02
N GLU A 270 -9.05 -5.42 0.04
CA GLU A 270 -8.23 -5.15 -1.15
C GLU A 270 -8.53 -6.13 -2.29
N LEU A 271 -8.41 -5.67 -3.54
CA LEU A 271 -8.67 -6.47 -4.75
C LEU A 271 -10.12 -6.96 -4.92
N ARG A 272 -11.06 -6.53 -4.08
CA ARG A 272 -12.49 -6.86 -4.23
C ARG A 272 -13.23 -5.80 -5.01
N ALA A 273 -14.28 -6.22 -5.71
CA ALA A 273 -15.16 -5.34 -6.47
C ALA A 273 -16.61 -5.49 -6.01
N PRO A 274 -16.96 -5.03 -4.79
CA PRO A 274 -18.27 -5.27 -4.16
C PRO A 274 -19.46 -4.80 -5.00
N ARG A 275 -19.31 -3.73 -5.79
CA ARG A 275 -20.37 -3.27 -6.70
C ARG A 275 -20.64 -4.25 -7.84
N ALA A 276 -19.59 -4.82 -8.43
CA ALA A 276 -19.69 -5.64 -9.65
C ALA A 276 -19.81 -7.15 -9.37
N SER A 277 -19.24 -7.63 -8.27
CA SER A 277 -19.13 -9.04 -7.92
C SER A 277 -19.99 -9.38 -6.72
N THR A 278 -21.09 -10.12 -6.95
CA THR A 278 -21.98 -10.56 -5.86
C THR A 278 -21.25 -11.48 -4.88
N LYS A 279 -20.26 -12.24 -5.35
CA LYS A 279 -19.40 -13.08 -4.49
C LYS A 279 -18.54 -12.23 -3.56
N ASP A 280 -17.92 -11.18 -4.07
CA ASP A 280 -17.14 -10.26 -3.23
C ASP A 280 -18.05 -9.50 -2.26
N ALA A 281 -19.21 -9.05 -2.73
CA ALA A 281 -20.21 -8.38 -1.90
C ALA A 281 -20.67 -9.27 -0.74
N LYS A 282 -21.05 -10.52 -1.00
CA LYS A 282 -21.50 -11.48 0.02
C LYS A 282 -20.41 -11.78 1.06
N PHE A 283 -19.17 -11.97 0.61
CA PHE A 283 -18.03 -12.15 1.51
C PHE A 283 -17.88 -10.94 2.43
N LEU A 284 -17.79 -9.73 1.86
CA LEU A 284 -17.60 -8.49 2.61
C LEU A 284 -18.74 -8.21 3.57
N TYR A 285 -19.99 -8.39 3.12
CA TYR A 285 -21.16 -8.24 3.98
C TYR A 285 -21.06 -9.10 5.25
N SER A 286 -20.70 -10.38 5.09
CA SER A 286 -20.56 -11.30 6.23
C SER A 286 -19.43 -10.91 7.18
N GLU A 287 -18.28 -10.47 6.65
CA GLU A 287 -17.14 -10.06 7.48
C GLU A 287 -17.43 -8.76 8.25
N ILE A 288 -18.06 -7.77 7.60
CA ILE A 288 -18.38 -6.47 8.20
C ILE A 288 -19.47 -6.63 9.26
N HIS A 289 -20.58 -7.27 8.94
CA HIS A 289 -21.70 -7.44 9.88
C HIS A 289 -21.35 -8.43 11.00
N GLY A 290 -20.44 -9.36 10.74
CA GLY A 290 -19.88 -10.24 11.76
C GLY A 290 -18.84 -9.57 12.66
N GLY A 291 -18.49 -8.30 12.42
CA GLY A 291 -17.49 -7.55 13.19
C GLY A 291 -16.07 -8.10 13.08
N ARG A 292 -15.78 -8.94 12.08
CA ARG A 292 -14.45 -9.53 11.85
C ARG A 292 -13.50 -8.55 11.18
N ILE A 293 -14.04 -7.60 10.42
CA ILE A 293 -13.32 -6.45 9.85
C ILE A 293 -14.04 -5.16 10.24
N PHE A 294 -13.31 -4.04 10.24
CA PHE A 294 -13.74 -2.78 10.87
C PHE A 294 -14.13 -2.98 12.35
N SER A 295 -13.40 -3.83 13.07
CA SER A 295 -13.72 -4.24 14.45
C SER A 295 -13.75 -3.05 15.42
N ALA A 296 -12.92 -2.02 15.17
CA ALA A 296 -12.86 -0.78 15.94
C ALA A 296 -14.05 0.19 15.73
N PHE A 297 -14.97 -0.13 14.81
CA PHE A 297 -16.18 0.64 14.54
C PHE A 297 -17.40 -0.03 15.19
N SER A 298 -18.37 0.78 15.60
CA SER A 298 -19.68 0.35 16.09
C SER A 298 -20.55 -0.22 14.96
N ASP A 299 -21.58 -0.99 15.30
CA ASP A 299 -22.44 -1.61 14.28
C ASP A 299 -23.12 -0.60 13.34
N PRO A 300 -23.61 0.58 13.80
CA PRO A 300 -24.13 1.61 12.90
C PRO A 300 -23.07 2.20 11.96
N GLU A 301 -21.84 2.43 12.45
CA GLU A 301 -20.73 2.90 11.62
C GLU A 301 -20.37 1.85 10.55
N ARG A 302 -20.35 0.56 10.91
CA ARG A 302 -20.08 -0.54 9.96
C ARG A 302 -21.13 -0.67 8.87
N GLU A 303 -22.41 -0.46 9.20
CA GLU A 303 -23.49 -0.47 8.19
C GLU A 303 -23.31 0.65 7.17
N GLU A 304 -22.94 1.82 7.63
CA GLU A 304 -22.74 2.97 6.76
C GLU A 304 -21.45 2.82 5.91
N ILE A 305 -20.37 2.27 6.49
CA ILE A 305 -19.17 1.84 5.75
C ILE A 305 -19.56 0.86 4.63
N TRP A 306 -20.40 -0.14 4.95
CA TRP A 306 -20.87 -1.11 3.95
C TRP A 306 -21.65 -0.44 2.82
N ARG A 307 -22.59 0.47 3.14
CA ARG A 307 -23.37 1.22 2.15
C ARG A 307 -22.44 1.97 1.17
N ARG A 308 -21.42 2.65 1.67
CA ARG A 308 -20.43 3.36 0.82
C ARG A 308 -19.58 2.40 0.00
N LEU A 309 -19.12 1.31 0.61
CA LEU A 309 -18.30 0.29 -0.06
C LEU A 309 -19.02 -0.33 -1.28
N GLN A 310 -20.34 -0.52 -1.21
CA GLN A 310 -21.16 -1.03 -2.33
C GLN A 310 -21.24 -0.06 -3.51
N THR A 311 -21.02 1.23 -3.29
CA THR A 311 -21.06 2.23 -4.36
C THR A 311 -19.79 2.28 -5.18
N PHE A 312 -18.67 1.78 -4.64
CA PHE A 312 -17.35 1.94 -5.23
C PHE A 312 -17.20 1.21 -6.57
N GLU A 313 -16.80 1.96 -7.59
CA GLU A 313 -16.60 1.47 -8.96
C GLU A 313 -15.14 1.05 -9.19
N GLY A 314 -14.83 -0.21 -8.89
CA GLY A 314 -13.54 -0.80 -9.24
C GLY A 314 -13.07 -1.86 -8.25
N LEU A 315 -11.79 -2.19 -8.34
CA LEU A 315 -11.09 -2.98 -7.34
C LEU A 315 -10.64 -2.07 -6.20
N VAL A 316 -10.94 -2.46 -4.97
CA VAL A 316 -10.48 -1.73 -3.77
C VAL A 316 -8.96 -1.61 -3.81
N PRO A 317 -8.41 -0.38 -3.87
CA PRO A 317 -6.98 -0.16 -4.02
C PRO A 317 -6.28 -0.18 -2.66
N SER A 318 -5.00 -0.55 -2.64
CA SER A 318 -4.14 -0.51 -1.45
C SER A 318 -2.68 -0.29 -1.85
N LEU A 319 -1.77 -0.12 -0.88
CA LEU A 319 -0.34 -0.09 -1.20
C LEU A 319 0.13 -1.39 -1.84
N TYR A 320 -0.43 -2.53 -1.42
CA TYR A 320 -0.13 -3.82 -2.04
C TYR A 320 -0.52 -3.82 -3.54
N THR A 321 -1.74 -3.38 -3.87
CA THR A 321 -2.17 -3.33 -5.28
C THR A 321 -1.31 -2.37 -6.09
N PHE A 322 -1.01 -1.19 -5.53
CA PHE A 322 -0.13 -0.19 -6.13
C PHE A 322 1.24 -0.77 -6.48
N PHE A 323 1.94 -1.39 -5.53
CA PHE A 323 3.29 -1.90 -5.79
C PHE A 323 3.31 -3.04 -6.81
N HIS A 324 2.26 -3.86 -6.86
CA HIS A 324 2.11 -4.86 -7.91
C HIS A 324 1.81 -4.24 -9.27
N ASP A 325 0.91 -3.27 -9.34
CA ASP A 325 0.51 -2.59 -10.58
C ASP A 325 1.63 -1.72 -11.16
N ILE A 326 2.54 -1.19 -10.33
CA ILE A 326 3.76 -0.49 -10.75
C ILE A 326 4.61 -1.36 -11.68
N LEU A 327 4.69 -2.67 -11.43
CA LEU A 327 5.43 -3.60 -12.30
C LEU A 327 4.82 -3.71 -13.69
N TYR A 328 3.51 -3.49 -13.81
CA TYR A 328 2.84 -3.42 -15.10
C TYR A 328 3.05 -2.06 -15.76
N LEU A 329 2.92 -0.97 -14.99
CA LEU A 329 3.18 0.39 -15.49
C LEU A 329 4.60 0.52 -16.04
N GLU A 330 5.61 -0.08 -15.40
CA GLU A 330 6.99 -0.12 -15.87
C GLU A 330 7.06 -0.60 -17.33
N LEU A 331 6.40 -1.73 -17.64
CA LEU A 331 6.34 -2.28 -19.00
C LEU A 331 5.66 -1.33 -19.99
N LEU A 332 4.59 -0.67 -19.57
CA LEU A 332 3.87 0.30 -20.41
C LEU A 332 4.72 1.53 -20.70
N THR A 333 5.37 2.10 -19.67
CA THR A 333 6.24 3.26 -19.84
C THR A 333 7.45 2.94 -20.72
N ASP A 334 7.98 1.73 -20.61
CA ASP A 334 9.07 1.24 -21.46
C ASP A 334 8.64 1.10 -22.92
N SER A 335 7.42 0.65 -23.19
CA SER A 335 6.86 0.67 -24.54
C SER A 335 6.64 2.08 -25.08
N VAL A 336 6.07 2.99 -24.28
CA VAL A 336 5.75 4.36 -24.72
C VAL A 336 7.01 5.18 -25.02
N ARG A 337 8.15 4.85 -24.41
CA ARG A 337 9.45 5.50 -24.68
C ARG A 337 9.95 5.37 -26.11
N TRP A 338 9.45 4.41 -26.88
CA TRP A 338 9.77 4.31 -28.31
C TRP A 338 9.36 5.57 -29.10
N LEU A 339 8.36 6.33 -28.63
CA LEU A 339 7.85 7.51 -29.33
C LEU A 339 8.60 8.81 -28.98
N THR A 340 9.35 8.84 -27.88
CA THR A 340 10.00 10.08 -27.41
C THR A 340 11.20 9.84 -26.50
N ARG A 341 12.27 10.60 -26.71
CA ARG A 341 13.31 10.80 -25.69
C ARG A 341 12.79 11.66 -24.54
N ILE A 342 13.13 11.27 -23.31
CA ILE A 342 12.76 12.00 -22.09
C ILE A 342 13.95 12.88 -21.65
N PRO A 343 13.81 14.21 -21.64
CA PRO A 343 14.84 15.11 -21.11
C PRO A 343 15.18 14.81 -19.65
N LYS A 344 16.35 15.28 -19.16
CA LYS A 344 16.80 15.00 -17.78
C LYS A 344 15.78 15.45 -16.72
N ASN A 345 15.23 16.66 -16.86
CA ASN A 345 14.35 17.31 -15.87
C ASN A 345 12.88 17.33 -16.30
N LYS A 346 12.44 16.32 -17.06
CA LYS A 346 11.05 16.21 -17.53
C LYS A 346 10.52 14.81 -17.31
N SER A 347 9.22 14.71 -17.10
CA SER A 347 8.50 13.44 -17.07
C SER A 347 8.26 12.90 -18.49
N LEU A 348 7.86 11.64 -18.58
CA LEU A 348 7.40 11.01 -19.82
C LEU A 348 6.14 11.70 -20.35
N ILE A 349 5.19 12.07 -19.47
CA ILE A 349 3.95 12.73 -19.86
C ILE A 349 4.27 14.13 -20.42
N GLU A 350 5.08 14.94 -19.74
CA GLU A 350 5.52 16.24 -20.25
C GLU A 350 6.28 16.12 -21.59
N ALA A 351 7.10 15.07 -21.75
CA ALA A 351 7.80 14.82 -23.00
C ALA A 351 6.82 14.55 -24.14
N LEU A 352 5.80 13.71 -23.92
CA LEU A 352 4.75 13.43 -24.91
C LEU A 352 3.90 14.66 -25.23
N GLN A 353 3.50 15.44 -24.21
CA GLN A 353 2.76 16.68 -24.40
C GLN A 353 3.49 17.65 -25.33
N LYS A 354 4.83 17.75 -25.20
CA LYS A 354 5.67 18.56 -26.09
C LYS A 354 5.78 18.01 -27.51
N ARG A 355 5.48 16.73 -27.75
CA ARG A 355 5.42 16.13 -29.09
C ARG A 355 4.08 16.33 -29.77
N PHE A 356 3.07 16.85 -29.07
CA PHE A 356 1.79 17.15 -29.68
C PHE A 356 1.86 18.42 -30.55
N THR A 357 1.81 18.24 -31.87
CA THR A 357 1.78 19.36 -32.84
C THR A 357 0.35 19.69 -33.28
N GLY A 358 -0.58 18.73 -33.14
CA GLY A 358 -1.93 18.82 -33.69
C GLY A 358 -2.00 18.40 -35.16
N VAL A 359 -0.95 17.75 -35.69
CA VAL A 359 -0.99 17.16 -37.03
C VAL A 359 -2.16 16.17 -37.13
N ASN A 360 -2.85 16.10 -38.28
CA ASN A 360 -4.00 15.21 -38.47
C ASN A 360 -5.16 15.40 -37.46
N GLN A 361 -5.19 16.52 -36.71
CA GLN A 361 -6.29 16.87 -35.82
C GLN A 361 -7.15 17.98 -36.42
N GLU A 362 -8.41 18.02 -36.02
CA GLU A 362 -9.37 19.06 -36.37
C GLU A 362 -9.67 19.92 -35.13
N ASN A 363 -9.79 21.23 -35.30
CA ASN A 363 -10.07 22.14 -34.18
C ASN A 363 -11.45 21.84 -33.59
N GLY A 364 -11.52 21.72 -32.26
CA GLY A 364 -12.76 21.45 -31.55
C GLY A 364 -13.17 19.97 -31.51
N LEU A 365 -12.40 19.07 -32.14
CA LEU A 365 -12.69 17.64 -32.17
C LEU A 365 -11.53 16.81 -31.59
N ILE A 366 -11.85 15.84 -30.74
CA ILE A 366 -10.94 14.79 -30.27
C ILE A 366 -11.14 13.53 -31.11
N ARG A 367 -10.03 12.91 -31.51
CA ARG A 367 -10.02 11.68 -32.30
C ARG A 367 -9.85 10.47 -31.37
N ILE A 368 -10.81 9.54 -31.37
CA ILE A 368 -10.83 8.34 -30.53
C ILE A 368 -10.80 7.07 -31.38
N GLN A 369 -9.75 6.28 -31.22
CA GLN A 369 -9.58 4.97 -31.85
C GLN A 369 -10.58 3.96 -31.29
N ARG A 370 -11.38 3.36 -32.18
CA ARG A 370 -12.34 2.30 -31.87
C ARG A 370 -11.87 0.90 -32.26
N THR A 371 -11.04 0.81 -33.29
CA THR A 371 -10.37 -0.42 -33.76
C THR A 371 -9.00 -0.03 -34.31
N GLU A 372 -8.17 -1.00 -34.70
CA GLU A 372 -6.83 -0.72 -35.25
C GLU A 372 -6.81 0.23 -36.47
N GLY A 373 -7.93 0.37 -37.20
CA GLY A 373 -8.00 1.25 -38.38
C GLY A 373 -9.09 2.31 -38.35
N THR A 374 -9.93 2.38 -37.31
CA THR A 374 -11.12 3.25 -37.31
C THR A 374 -11.11 4.23 -36.14
N PHE A 375 -11.47 5.47 -36.42
CA PHE A 375 -11.58 6.54 -35.43
C PHE A 375 -12.99 7.14 -35.45
N VAL A 376 -13.40 7.65 -34.30
CA VAL A 376 -14.58 8.51 -34.17
C VAL A 376 -14.15 9.86 -33.61
N HIS A 377 -14.88 10.91 -33.96
CA HIS A 377 -14.65 12.24 -33.43
C HIS A 377 -15.64 12.53 -32.30
N ARG A 378 -15.19 13.26 -31.29
CA ARG A 378 -16.07 13.87 -30.27
C ARG A 378 -15.67 15.32 -30.06
N GLU A 379 -16.56 16.13 -29.52
CA GLU A 379 -16.20 17.50 -29.18
C GLU A 379 -15.16 17.54 -28.07
N GLY A 380 -14.17 18.43 -28.20
CA GLY A 380 -13.15 18.65 -27.19
C GLY A 380 -12.14 19.71 -27.59
N ASN A 381 -11.45 20.27 -26.61
CA ASN A 381 -10.44 21.29 -26.84
C ASN A 381 -9.04 20.67 -27.07
N ARG A 382 -8.03 21.52 -27.29
CA ARG A 382 -6.64 21.07 -27.50
C ARG A 382 -6.07 20.29 -26.31
N ALA A 383 -6.44 20.64 -25.08
CA ALA A 383 -6.00 19.91 -23.89
C ALA A 383 -6.64 18.50 -23.85
N ASP A 384 -7.92 18.39 -24.24
CA ASP A 384 -8.60 17.11 -24.38
C ASP A 384 -7.92 16.25 -25.46
N GLN A 385 -7.53 16.82 -26.61
CA GLN A 385 -6.78 16.10 -27.66
C GLN A 385 -5.48 15.50 -27.12
N ILE A 386 -4.74 16.27 -26.31
CA ILE A 386 -3.49 15.84 -25.70
C ILE A 386 -3.73 14.72 -24.68
N ASP A 387 -4.68 14.91 -23.76
CA ASP A 387 -4.99 13.92 -22.70
C ASP A 387 -5.49 12.60 -23.30
N TYR A 388 -6.53 12.65 -24.15
CA TYR A 388 -7.04 11.47 -24.84
C TYR A 388 -6.01 10.86 -25.78
N GLY A 389 -5.15 11.66 -26.40
CA GLY A 389 -4.04 11.19 -27.21
C GLY A 389 -3.08 10.33 -26.39
N ILE A 390 -2.58 10.85 -25.26
CA ILE A 390 -1.67 10.11 -24.36
C ILE A 390 -2.34 8.85 -23.81
N ARG A 391 -3.60 8.94 -23.37
CA ARG A 391 -4.37 7.78 -22.90
C ARG A 391 -4.45 6.68 -23.96
N GLN A 392 -4.68 7.04 -25.23
CA GLN A 392 -4.73 6.08 -26.33
C GLN A 392 -3.36 5.44 -26.64
N LEU A 393 -2.27 6.19 -26.49
CA LEU A 393 -0.91 5.62 -26.60
C LEU A 393 -0.65 4.57 -25.51
N PHE A 394 -1.06 4.85 -24.26
CA PHE A 394 -0.97 3.86 -23.18
C PHE A 394 -1.94 2.69 -23.37
N ALA A 395 -3.14 2.91 -23.91
CA ALA A 395 -4.05 1.82 -24.25
C ALA A 395 -3.43 0.91 -25.33
N PHE A 396 -2.76 1.47 -26.34
CA PHE A 396 -1.98 0.68 -27.31
C PHE A 396 -0.84 -0.09 -26.63
N ALA A 397 -0.08 0.55 -25.73
CA ALA A 397 0.95 -0.14 -24.95
C ALA A 397 0.35 -1.29 -24.12
N MET A 398 -0.83 -1.14 -23.52
CA MET A 398 -1.49 -2.23 -22.78
C MET A 398 -1.83 -3.43 -23.67
N ARG A 399 -2.10 -3.21 -24.98
CA ARG A 399 -2.34 -4.27 -25.97
C ARG A 399 -1.04 -4.98 -26.39
N GLU A 400 0.03 -4.21 -26.56
CA GLU A 400 1.21 -4.62 -27.32
C GLU A 400 2.53 -4.63 -26.54
N TYR A 401 2.54 -4.35 -25.23
CA TYR A 401 3.77 -4.33 -24.42
C TYR A 401 4.67 -5.57 -24.58
N PRO A 402 4.17 -6.82 -24.76
CA PRO A 402 5.05 -7.98 -24.96
C PRO A 402 5.83 -7.91 -26.28
N SER A 403 5.32 -7.16 -27.26
CA SER A 403 5.90 -6.95 -28.58
C SER A 403 6.68 -5.64 -28.69
N MET A 404 6.66 -4.80 -27.65
CA MET A 404 7.38 -3.53 -27.56
C MET A 404 8.20 -3.41 -26.27
N PRO A 405 9.07 -4.39 -25.94
CA PRO A 405 10.02 -4.23 -24.85
C PRO A 405 10.91 -3.01 -25.11
N ARG A 406 11.47 -2.45 -24.04
CA ARG A 406 12.47 -1.38 -24.13
C ARG A 406 13.66 -1.82 -24.98
N GLU A 407 14.21 -0.89 -25.76
CA GLU A 407 15.48 -1.09 -26.43
C GLU A 407 16.59 -1.47 -25.41
N PRO A 408 17.28 -2.61 -25.57
CA PRO A 408 18.34 -3.01 -24.66
C PRO A 408 19.52 -2.04 -24.73
N LYS A 409 20.14 -1.72 -23.60
CA LYS A 409 21.47 -1.09 -23.61
C LYS A 409 22.55 -2.14 -23.89
N GLU A 410 23.72 -1.74 -24.38
CA GLU A 410 24.85 -2.65 -24.61
C GLU A 410 25.21 -3.48 -23.36
N GLU A 411 25.16 -2.87 -22.17
CA GLU A 411 25.38 -3.55 -20.89
C GLU A 411 24.32 -4.63 -20.56
N ASP A 412 23.09 -4.49 -21.08
CA ASP A 412 22.00 -5.44 -20.86
C ASP A 412 22.14 -6.70 -21.71
N LEU A 413 22.77 -6.60 -22.90
CA LEU A 413 22.95 -7.71 -23.84
C LEU A 413 23.91 -8.79 -23.31
N LEU A 414 24.80 -8.43 -22.38
CA LEU A 414 25.80 -9.31 -21.80
C LEU A 414 25.24 -10.23 -20.69
N GLN A 415 24.04 -9.95 -20.17
CA GLN A 415 23.52 -10.63 -18.98
C GLN A 415 22.55 -11.77 -19.31
N GLN A 416 21.61 -11.62 -20.28
CA GLN A 416 20.68 -12.68 -20.75
C GLN A 416 20.08 -12.37 -22.14
N PRO A 417 19.65 -13.39 -22.92
CA PRO A 417 18.88 -13.16 -24.14
C PRO A 417 17.52 -12.52 -23.81
N ARG A 418 17.26 -11.31 -24.31
CA ARG A 418 15.98 -10.60 -24.14
C ARG A 418 15.14 -10.66 -25.41
N ALA A 419 13.82 -10.61 -25.25
CA ALA A 419 12.90 -10.49 -26.38
C ALA A 419 13.13 -9.16 -27.11
N HIS A 420 13.15 -9.21 -28.44
CA HIS A 420 13.26 -8.02 -29.28
C HIS A 420 11.88 -7.44 -29.61
N ALA A 421 11.82 -6.13 -29.82
CA ALA A 421 10.62 -5.48 -30.30
C ALA A 421 10.27 -5.91 -31.72
N VAL A 422 8.98 -6.04 -32.00
CA VAL A 422 8.47 -6.44 -33.32
C VAL A 422 8.36 -5.18 -34.20
N PRO A 423 9.12 -5.06 -35.31
CA PRO A 423 9.16 -3.84 -36.11
C PRO A 423 7.79 -3.38 -36.63
N SER A 424 6.96 -4.31 -37.10
CA SER A 424 5.61 -4.00 -37.62
C SER A 424 4.66 -3.45 -36.54
N VAL A 425 4.83 -3.86 -35.28
CA VAL A 425 4.05 -3.32 -34.15
C VAL A 425 4.52 -1.91 -33.81
N LEU A 426 5.84 -1.65 -33.83
CA LEU A 426 6.39 -0.31 -33.60
C LEU A 426 5.95 0.67 -34.70
N HIS A 427 5.89 0.22 -35.96
CA HIS A 427 5.32 1.01 -37.06
C HIS A 427 3.86 1.37 -36.77
N CYS A 428 3.02 0.40 -36.39
CA CYS A 428 1.62 0.66 -36.05
C CYS A 428 1.48 1.63 -34.87
N PHE A 429 2.40 1.57 -33.89
CA PHE A 429 2.39 2.49 -32.76
C PHE A 429 2.71 3.92 -33.18
N ALA A 430 3.67 4.08 -34.09
CA ALA A 430 4.03 5.38 -34.66
C ALA A 430 2.94 5.95 -35.59
N ASP A 431 2.25 5.09 -36.36
CA ASP A 431 1.04 5.46 -37.11
C ASP A 431 -0.03 6.02 -36.18
N LEU A 432 -0.36 5.31 -35.10
CA LEU A 432 -1.34 5.78 -34.12
C LEU A 432 -0.92 7.12 -33.50
N ALA A 433 0.35 7.28 -33.12
CA ALA A 433 0.84 8.55 -32.57
C ALA A 433 0.70 9.70 -33.57
N SER A 434 1.02 9.45 -34.84
CA SER A 434 0.84 10.43 -35.92
C SER A 434 -0.63 10.76 -36.17
N ASP A 435 -1.53 9.77 -36.14
CA ASP A 435 -2.98 9.95 -36.30
C ASP A 435 -3.60 10.73 -35.13
N LEU A 436 -2.99 10.66 -33.94
CA LEU A 436 -3.39 11.39 -32.74
C LEU A 436 -2.69 12.76 -32.59
N GLY A 437 -1.92 13.18 -33.59
CA GLY A 437 -1.30 14.51 -33.63
C GLY A 437 0.00 14.69 -32.89
N PHE A 438 0.68 13.58 -32.58
CA PHE A 438 2.05 13.59 -32.09
C PHE A 438 3.06 13.49 -33.24
N ALA A 439 4.14 14.25 -33.16
CA ALA A 439 5.24 14.22 -34.11
C ALA A 439 6.59 14.33 -33.39
N SER A 440 7.53 13.47 -33.80
CA SER A 440 8.91 13.43 -33.33
C SER A 440 9.80 12.75 -34.37
N ASP A 441 11.12 12.93 -34.23
CA ASP A 441 12.09 12.21 -35.07
C ASP A 441 11.98 10.70 -34.84
N GLU A 442 11.71 10.29 -33.59
CA GLU A 442 11.48 8.89 -33.23
C GLU A 442 10.25 8.32 -33.91
N ILE A 443 9.10 9.03 -33.89
CA ILE A 443 7.89 8.62 -34.63
C ILE A 443 8.18 8.50 -36.12
N THR A 444 8.91 9.46 -36.70
CA THR A 444 9.27 9.46 -38.12
C THR A 444 10.15 8.26 -38.48
N ALA A 445 11.13 7.93 -37.64
CA ALA A 445 12.01 6.78 -37.84
C ALA A 445 11.25 5.45 -37.73
N LEU A 446 10.35 5.31 -36.76
CA LEU A 446 9.55 4.09 -36.59
C LEU A 446 8.59 3.84 -37.76
N LYS A 447 8.09 4.89 -38.42
CA LYS A 447 7.28 4.77 -39.65
C LYS A 447 8.07 4.27 -40.87
N GLN A 448 9.40 4.21 -40.80
CA GLN A 448 10.22 3.61 -41.87
C GLN A 448 10.40 2.10 -41.70
N LEU A 449 9.93 1.52 -40.59
CA LEU A 449 10.00 0.08 -40.36
C LEU A 449 9.01 -0.67 -41.26
N GLY A 450 9.33 -1.93 -41.59
CA GLY A 450 8.49 -2.77 -42.42
C GLY A 450 7.09 -2.96 -41.83
N THR A 451 6.07 -2.89 -42.69
CA THR A 451 4.68 -3.11 -42.32
C THR A 451 4.27 -4.55 -42.61
N ASP A 452 3.57 -5.17 -41.68
CA ASP A 452 2.75 -6.35 -41.94
C ASP A 452 1.29 -5.90 -42.06
N ALA A 453 0.42 -6.77 -42.61
CA ALA A 453 -1.01 -6.50 -42.64
C ALA A 453 -1.55 -6.15 -41.23
N ARG A 454 -2.28 -5.04 -41.12
CA ARG A 454 -2.92 -4.61 -39.87
C ARG A 454 -3.79 -5.76 -39.35
N ARG A 455 -3.55 -6.19 -38.11
CA ARG A 455 -4.36 -7.23 -37.48
C ARG A 455 -5.76 -6.68 -37.25
N THR A 456 -6.73 -7.21 -37.99
CA THR A 456 -8.15 -6.93 -37.78
C THR A 456 -8.70 -7.92 -36.76
N TYR A 457 -9.38 -7.39 -35.76
CA TYR A 457 -10.03 -8.20 -34.73
C TYR A 457 -11.54 -7.92 -34.74
N PRO A 458 -12.38 -8.95 -34.59
CA PRO A 458 -13.82 -8.75 -34.43
C PRO A 458 -14.08 -7.86 -33.21
N ARG A 459 -14.82 -6.77 -33.40
CA ARG A 459 -15.21 -5.88 -32.31
C ARG A 459 -16.35 -6.53 -31.53
N SER A 460 -16.06 -7.03 -30.34
CA SER A 460 -17.06 -7.49 -29.39
C SER A 460 -17.17 -6.53 -28.22
N ARG A 461 -18.38 -6.37 -27.69
CA ARG A 461 -18.59 -5.59 -26.46
C ARG A 461 -17.87 -6.27 -25.28
N PRO A 462 -17.07 -5.54 -24.48
CA PRO A 462 -16.42 -6.14 -23.32
C PRO A 462 -17.45 -6.62 -22.29
N ILE A 463 -17.24 -7.85 -21.83
CA ILE A 463 -17.98 -8.43 -20.70
C ILE A 463 -17.24 -8.04 -19.42
N LEU A 464 -17.94 -7.40 -18.48
CA LEU A 464 -17.36 -6.94 -17.21
C LEU A 464 -17.46 -7.99 -16.09
N VAL A 465 -18.49 -8.82 -16.13
CA VAL A 465 -18.85 -9.78 -15.08
C VAL A 465 -19.18 -11.15 -15.67
N THR A 466 -19.13 -12.19 -14.85
CA THR A 466 -19.41 -13.58 -15.24
C THR A 466 -20.39 -14.22 -14.28
N SER A 467 -21.18 -15.19 -14.74
CA SER A 467 -21.99 -16.09 -13.89
C SER A 467 -21.17 -17.14 -13.13
N GLY A 468 -19.85 -17.17 -13.33
CA GLY A 468 -18.93 -18.07 -12.62
C GLY A 468 -18.10 -17.35 -11.56
N PRO A 469 -17.10 -18.02 -10.96
CA PRO A 469 -16.28 -17.44 -9.90
C PRO A 469 -15.40 -16.26 -10.36
N GLY A 470 -15.33 -15.99 -11.67
CA GLY A 470 -14.52 -14.94 -12.26
C GLY A 470 -13.02 -15.10 -12.01
N VAL A 471 -12.33 -13.98 -12.03
CA VAL A 471 -10.89 -13.90 -11.77
C VAL A 471 -10.61 -14.02 -10.26
N ALA A 472 -9.70 -14.94 -9.88
CA ALA A 472 -9.26 -15.13 -8.49
C ALA A 472 -8.54 -13.90 -7.94
N LEU A 473 -8.66 -13.63 -6.62
CA LEU A 473 -8.10 -12.43 -5.98
C LEU A 473 -6.60 -12.23 -6.26
N SER A 474 -5.80 -13.28 -6.14
CA SER A 474 -4.34 -13.23 -6.28
C SER A 474 -3.82 -12.80 -7.65
N VAL A 475 -4.71 -12.63 -8.64
CA VAL A 475 -4.36 -12.25 -10.02
C VAL A 475 -5.12 -11.00 -10.48
N ARG A 476 -5.72 -10.25 -9.55
CA ARG A 476 -6.45 -9.01 -9.83
C ARG A 476 -5.56 -7.75 -9.83
N CYS A 477 -4.24 -7.89 -9.67
CA CYS A 477 -3.28 -6.80 -9.79
C CYS A 477 -2.01 -7.28 -10.52
N GLY A 478 -1.14 -6.32 -10.84
CA GLY A 478 0.14 -6.52 -11.47
C GLY A 478 0.06 -6.94 -12.94
N LYS A 479 1.14 -7.56 -13.42
CA LYS A 479 1.29 -7.95 -14.82
C LYS A 479 0.21 -8.97 -15.23
N PRO A 480 -0.52 -8.74 -16.34
CA PRO A 480 -1.55 -9.68 -16.76
C PRO A 480 -0.93 -11.00 -17.20
N ARG A 481 -1.59 -12.11 -16.86
CA ARG A 481 -1.20 -13.45 -17.35
C ARG A 481 -1.33 -13.50 -18.88
N CYS A 482 -0.47 -14.27 -19.54
CA CYS A 482 -0.44 -14.35 -21.01
C CYS A 482 -1.80 -14.69 -21.65
N ARG A 483 -2.61 -15.56 -21.03
CA ARG A 483 -3.96 -15.89 -21.54
C ARG A 483 -4.90 -14.68 -21.45
N SER A 484 -5.01 -14.06 -20.27
CA SER A 484 -5.83 -12.85 -20.06
C SER A 484 -5.39 -11.70 -20.97
N SER A 485 -4.07 -11.49 -21.10
CA SER A 485 -3.51 -10.48 -22.00
C SER A 485 -3.94 -10.70 -23.44
N LYS A 486 -3.99 -11.95 -23.93
CA LYS A 486 -4.46 -12.26 -25.29
C LYS A 486 -5.96 -12.05 -25.45
N THR A 487 -6.75 -12.43 -24.45
CA THR A 487 -8.22 -12.27 -24.47
C THR A 487 -8.63 -10.80 -24.44
N ASP A 488 -8.01 -10.01 -23.56
CA ASP A 488 -8.39 -8.62 -23.35
C ASP A 488 -7.80 -7.68 -24.42
N ARG A 489 -6.78 -8.13 -25.17
CA ARG A 489 -6.04 -7.31 -26.16
C ARG A 489 -6.97 -6.52 -27.07
N ASN A 490 -7.99 -7.17 -27.62
CA ASN A 490 -8.90 -6.57 -28.61
C ASN A 490 -9.98 -5.68 -27.98
N LEU A 491 -9.99 -5.57 -26.65
CA LEU A 491 -10.96 -4.79 -25.88
C LEU A 491 -10.34 -3.52 -25.27
N LEU A 492 -9.01 -3.44 -25.17
CA LEU A 492 -8.27 -2.34 -24.53
C LEU A 492 -8.17 -1.09 -25.42
N PHE A 493 -9.34 -0.50 -25.68
CA PHE A 493 -9.51 0.80 -26.33
C PHE A 493 -10.12 1.78 -25.32
N ILE A 494 -9.86 3.07 -25.50
CA ILE A 494 -10.23 4.11 -24.53
C ILE A 494 -11.75 4.27 -24.38
N ASP A 495 -12.52 4.02 -25.45
CA ASP A 495 -13.98 3.98 -25.38
C ASP A 495 -14.50 2.87 -24.44
N HIS A 496 -13.88 1.69 -24.48
CA HIS A 496 -14.21 0.59 -23.56
C HIS A 496 -13.67 0.79 -22.14
N LEU A 497 -12.47 1.37 -22.00
CA LEU A 497 -11.85 1.62 -20.69
C LEU A 497 -12.59 2.71 -19.90
N HIS A 498 -13.17 3.71 -20.58
CA HIS A 498 -13.97 4.75 -19.94
C HIS A 498 -15.48 4.51 -19.97
N ASP A 499 -15.92 3.36 -20.48
CA ASP A 499 -17.32 2.94 -20.41
C ASP A 499 -17.85 3.06 -18.97
N THR A 500 -19.00 3.71 -18.77
CA THR A 500 -19.60 3.96 -17.44
C THR A 500 -20.60 2.89 -17.03
N ARG A 501 -20.78 1.84 -17.84
CA ARG A 501 -21.68 0.73 -17.52
C ARG A 501 -21.30 0.06 -16.21
N GLN A 502 -22.37 -0.31 -15.51
CA GLN A 502 -22.33 -1.01 -14.24
C GLN A 502 -23.07 -2.33 -14.45
N ASP A 503 -22.30 -3.40 -14.60
CA ASP A 503 -22.83 -4.75 -14.68
C ASP A 503 -22.58 -5.44 -13.33
N GLN A 504 -23.51 -6.29 -12.91
CA GLN A 504 -23.37 -7.12 -11.71
C GLN A 504 -23.44 -8.60 -12.09
N GLY A 505 -22.54 -9.40 -11.53
CA GLY A 505 -22.52 -10.85 -11.71
C GLY A 505 -21.78 -11.56 -10.60
N ASP A 506 -21.66 -12.88 -10.67
CA ASP A 506 -21.04 -13.69 -9.61
C ASP A 506 -19.55 -13.44 -9.44
N GLY A 507 -18.84 -13.08 -10.51
CA GLY A 507 -17.44 -12.67 -10.48
C GLY A 507 -17.10 -11.68 -11.58
N ILE A 508 -15.91 -11.10 -11.50
CA ILE A 508 -15.40 -10.13 -12.49
C ILE A 508 -14.53 -10.80 -13.56
N THR A 509 -14.47 -10.20 -14.75
CA THR A 509 -13.60 -10.64 -15.85
C THR A 509 -12.18 -10.07 -15.75
N SER A 510 -11.26 -10.60 -16.57
CA SER A 510 -9.91 -10.03 -16.71
C SER A 510 -9.93 -8.61 -17.27
N PHE A 511 -10.86 -8.32 -18.18
CA PHE A 511 -11.05 -6.97 -18.71
C PHE A 511 -11.47 -5.98 -17.61
N PHE A 512 -12.40 -6.34 -16.72
CA PHE A 512 -12.76 -5.49 -15.57
C PHE A 512 -11.52 -5.16 -14.72
N VAL A 513 -10.71 -6.18 -14.42
CA VAL A 513 -9.45 -5.99 -13.68
C VAL A 513 -8.54 -4.99 -14.40
N ARG A 514 -8.33 -5.14 -15.72
CA ARG A 514 -7.46 -4.23 -16.49
C ARG A 514 -8.01 -2.82 -16.56
N LYS A 515 -9.33 -2.67 -16.66
CA LYS A 515 -10.02 -1.38 -16.59
C LYS A 515 -9.81 -0.71 -15.23
N SER A 516 -9.94 -1.44 -14.12
CA SER A 516 -9.68 -0.90 -12.78
C SER A 516 -8.23 -0.45 -12.60
N VAL A 517 -7.25 -1.24 -13.04
CA VAL A 517 -5.82 -0.87 -12.99
C VAL A 517 -5.54 0.38 -13.83
N TYR A 518 -6.11 0.46 -15.03
CA TYR A 518 -6.01 1.65 -15.88
C TYR A 518 -6.60 2.89 -15.18
N LEU A 519 -7.81 2.80 -14.63
CA LEU A 519 -8.45 3.93 -13.96
C LEU A 519 -7.73 4.35 -12.67
N ALA A 520 -7.02 3.45 -12.00
CA ALA A 520 -6.20 3.80 -10.84
C ALA A 520 -5.00 4.70 -11.24
N PHE A 521 -4.35 4.45 -12.38
CA PHE A 521 -3.25 5.29 -12.86
C PHE A 521 -3.72 6.57 -13.55
N PHE A 522 -4.81 6.52 -14.32
CA PHE A 522 -5.21 7.60 -15.22
C PHE A 522 -6.42 8.40 -14.76
N GLY A 523 -7.18 7.90 -13.78
CA GLY A 523 -8.47 8.48 -13.40
C GLY A 523 -9.49 8.50 -14.55
N ARG A 524 -10.63 9.15 -14.30
CA ARG A 524 -11.62 9.46 -15.34
C ARG A 524 -11.33 10.86 -15.93
N PRO A 525 -11.50 11.08 -17.24
CA PRO A 525 -11.33 12.39 -17.84
C PRO A 525 -12.44 13.33 -17.34
N SER A 526 -12.13 14.62 -17.14
CA SER A 526 -13.05 15.63 -16.60
C SER A 526 -14.27 15.92 -17.50
N ARG A 527 -14.28 15.39 -18.73
CA ARG A 527 -15.37 15.52 -19.72
C ARG A 527 -15.61 14.18 -20.41
N MET A 528 -16.48 13.36 -19.83
CA MET A 528 -17.16 12.30 -20.56
C MET A 528 -18.65 12.67 -20.58
N GLY A 529 -19.04 13.52 -21.53
CA GLY A 529 -20.45 13.67 -21.88
C GLY A 529 -20.99 12.29 -22.28
N THR A 530 -22.17 11.96 -21.77
CA THR A 530 -22.91 10.75 -22.15
C THR A 530 -22.96 10.62 -23.67
N PRO A 531 -22.70 9.44 -24.25
CA PRO A 531 -22.94 9.23 -25.67
C PRO A 531 -24.43 9.48 -25.92
N THR A 532 -24.74 10.42 -26.80
CA THR A 532 -26.05 10.51 -27.42
C THR A 532 -26.37 9.13 -27.99
N MET A 533 -27.49 8.57 -27.56
CA MET A 533 -28.02 7.37 -28.18
C MET A 533 -28.34 7.74 -29.62
N ASP A 534 -27.49 7.31 -30.55
CA ASP A 534 -27.90 7.16 -31.93
C ASP A 534 -29.00 6.09 -31.91
N ASN A 535 -30.25 6.55 -32.05
CA ASN A 535 -31.37 5.71 -32.40
C ASN A 535 -31.08 5.16 -33.80
N ASP A 536 -30.57 3.94 -33.88
CA ASP A 536 -30.79 3.08 -35.03
C ASP A 536 -32.31 2.78 -35.07
N MET A 537 -33.07 3.64 -35.77
CA MET A 537 -34.38 3.26 -36.27
C MET A 537 -34.14 2.39 -37.51
N GLU A 538 -34.46 1.11 -37.37
CA GLU A 538 -34.84 0.25 -38.48
C GLU A 538 -36.10 0.84 -39.14
N ASP A 539 -36.01 1.12 -40.44
CA ASP A 539 -37.10 1.02 -41.40
C ASP A 539 -36.64 0.10 -42.54
#